data_AF-A0A0R0CMN4-F1
#
_entry.id   AF-A0A0R0CMN4-F1
#
_cell.length_a   1.000
_cell.length_b   1.000
_cell.length_c   1.000
_cell.angle_alpha   90.00
_cell.angle_beta   90.00
_cell.angle_gamma   90.00
#
_symmetry.space_group_name_H-M   'P 1'
#
loop_
_entity.id
_entity.type
_entity.pdbx_description
1 polymer ?
#
loop_
_entity_poly.entity_id
_entity_poly.type
_entity_poly.pdbx_seq_one_letter_code
_entity_poly.pdbx_strand_id
1 'polypeptide(L)'
;MNQEITAAEQDVEQGGRGLAKLNPAPRQAYEFVLKIDDAPGPFAMVKGTAQYDVINEQECGRIVPATGRAGRITSKEEVKLQKVSDNEYRGTVYLDLMQDEDYYGRGVCQWKFSGAGAMLKATGADGETRFLSFIEADRFVKGETETQHYADMGYPRESMDDYADYGEDAPEGFKPELREKLFSITLAAKEAQP
;
A
#
# COMPACT_ATOMS: atom_id res chain seq x y z
N MET A 1 14.64 12.29 24.31
CA MET A 1 14.64 12.82 22.93
C MET A 1 15.60 12.09 21.98
N ASN A 2 16.92 12.24 22.04
CA ASN A 2 17.79 11.62 21.01
C ASN A 2 17.73 10.07 20.95
N GLN A 3 17.67 9.38 22.10
CA GLN A 3 17.53 7.91 22.11
C GLN A 3 16.15 7.44 21.61
N GLU A 4 15.08 8.17 21.93
CA GLU A 4 13.72 7.87 21.48
C GLU A 4 13.59 8.04 19.96
N ILE A 5 14.22 9.08 19.40
CA ILE A 5 14.26 9.30 17.96
C ILE A 5 15.02 8.16 17.26
N THR A 6 16.18 7.73 17.79
CA THR A 6 16.91 6.59 17.21
C THR A 6 16.10 5.30 17.25
N ALA A 7 15.40 5.03 18.36
CA ALA A 7 14.51 3.87 18.44
C ALA A 7 13.35 3.97 17.44
N ALA A 8 12.77 5.16 17.27
CA ALA A 8 11.72 5.39 16.29
C ALA A 8 12.20 5.22 14.84
N GLU A 9 13.42 5.63 14.52
CA GLU A 9 14.00 5.40 13.19
C GLU A 9 14.21 3.90 12.92
N GLN A 10 14.69 3.15 13.91
CA GLN A 10 14.81 1.70 13.82
C GLN A 10 13.46 1.00 13.69
N ASP A 11 12.42 1.50 14.37
CA ASP A 11 11.05 1.02 14.23
C ASP A 11 10.54 1.21 12.79
N VAL A 12 10.75 2.39 12.20
CA VAL A 12 10.41 2.63 10.78
C VAL A 12 11.16 1.69 9.83
N GLU A 13 12.45 1.45 10.07
CA GLU A 13 13.24 0.48 9.27
C GLU A 13 12.68 -0.95 9.36
N GLN A 14 12.00 -1.29 10.45
CA GLN A 14 11.35 -2.58 10.66
C GLN A 14 9.89 -2.60 10.19
N GLY A 15 9.41 -1.52 9.57
CA GLY A 15 8.04 -1.39 9.07
C GLY A 15 7.02 -0.91 10.11
N GLY A 16 7.49 -0.44 11.26
CA GLY A 16 6.69 0.31 12.22
C GLY A 16 6.49 1.77 11.78
N ARG A 17 5.97 2.60 12.69
CA ARG A 17 5.59 3.99 12.40
C ARG A 17 6.50 5.03 13.06
N GLY A 18 7.50 4.57 13.81
CA GLY A 18 8.35 5.41 14.61
C GLY A 18 7.56 6.17 15.67
N LEU A 19 7.62 7.50 15.62
CA LEU A 19 6.89 8.36 16.56
C LEU A 19 5.43 8.56 16.18
N ALA A 20 5.03 8.18 14.95
CA ALA A 20 3.71 8.45 14.44
C ALA A 20 2.63 7.64 15.17
N LYS A 21 1.49 8.29 15.41
CA LYS A 21 0.35 7.69 16.12
C LYS A 21 -0.84 7.52 15.21
N LEU A 22 -1.72 6.60 15.61
CA LEU A 22 -3.02 6.42 14.99
C LEU A 22 -4.04 7.36 15.62
N ASN A 23 -4.92 7.90 14.79
CA ASN A 23 -6.12 8.57 15.24
C ASN A 23 -6.99 7.58 16.05
N PRO A 24 -7.32 7.87 17.33
CA PRO A 24 -8.08 6.94 18.16
C PRO A 24 -9.54 6.76 17.71
N ALA A 25 -10.06 7.65 16.86
CA ALA A 25 -11.42 7.60 16.35
C ALA A 25 -11.49 8.13 14.90
N PRO A 26 -10.94 7.40 13.92
CA PRO A 26 -10.98 7.80 12.52
C PRO A 26 -12.42 7.77 11.98
N ARG A 27 -12.74 8.69 11.07
CA ARG A 27 -14.12 8.93 10.60
C ARG A 27 -14.27 8.83 9.09
N GLN A 28 -13.19 8.99 8.33
CA GLN A 28 -13.23 9.03 6.87
C GLN A 28 -13.10 7.63 6.27
N ALA A 29 -14.11 6.79 6.50
CA ALA A 29 -14.10 5.39 6.11
C ALA A 29 -14.45 5.17 4.63
N TYR A 30 -13.67 4.33 3.96
CA TYR A 30 -13.88 3.87 2.60
C TYR A 30 -13.84 2.35 2.57
N GLU A 31 -14.77 1.73 1.86
CA GLU A 31 -14.67 0.32 1.52
C GLU A 31 -13.65 0.18 0.38
N PHE A 32 -12.58 -0.57 0.64
CA PHE A 32 -11.57 -0.93 -0.32
C PHE A 32 -11.90 -2.29 -0.92
N VAL A 33 -11.98 -2.37 -2.24
CA VAL A 33 -12.33 -3.58 -2.98
C VAL A 33 -11.16 -3.98 -3.86
N LEU A 34 -10.80 -5.26 -3.79
CA LEU A 34 -9.80 -5.91 -4.63
C LEU A 34 -10.49 -7.03 -5.40
N LYS A 35 -10.35 -7.02 -6.72
CA LYS A 35 -10.82 -8.08 -7.62
C LYS A 35 -9.66 -8.70 -8.38
N ILE A 36 -9.76 -10.00 -8.63
CA ILE A 36 -8.77 -10.77 -9.37
C ILE A 36 -9.49 -11.46 -10.53
N ASP A 37 -9.05 -11.21 -11.76
CA ASP A 37 -9.65 -11.79 -12.95
C ASP A 37 -8.63 -12.66 -13.69
N ASP A 38 -9.07 -13.84 -14.14
CA ASP A 38 -8.30 -14.79 -14.95
C ASP A 38 -6.98 -15.30 -14.33
N ALA A 39 -6.88 -15.33 -13.00
CA ALA A 39 -5.69 -15.83 -12.32
C ALA A 39 -5.34 -17.28 -12.72
N PRO A 40 -4.05 -17.60 -12.96
CA PRO A 40 -3.60 -18.96 -13.32
C PRO A 40 -3.77 -19.97 -12.18
N GLY A 41 -3.98 -19.50 -10.95
CA GLY A 41 -4.21 -20.32 -9.77
C GLY A 41 -4.66 -19.49 -8.56
N PRO A 42 -4.91 -20.14 -7.40
CA PRO A 42 -5.40 -19.46 -6.20
C PRO A 42 -4.32 -18.64 -5.49
N PHE A 43 -4.70 -17.49 -4.94
CA PHE A 43 -3.86 -16.70 -4.04
C PHE A 43 -4.20 -16.99 -2.57
N ALA A 44 -3.31 -17.70 -1.88
CA ALA A 44 -3.47 -18.03 -0.47
C ALA A 44 -3.06 -16.87 0.47
N MET A 45 -2.22 -15.95 -0.02
CA MET A 45 -1.81 -14.76 0.74
C MET A 45 -2.19 -13.51 -0.04
N VAL A 46 -3.13 -12.74 0.52
CA VAL A 46 -3.58 -11.46 0.00
C VAL A 46 -3.49 -10.45 1.14
N LYS A 47 -2.61 -9.45 1.01
CA LYS A 47 -2.39 -8.41 2.01
C LYS A 47 -2.80 -7.06 1.44
N GLY A 48 -3.67 -6.34 2.14
CA GLY A 48 -4.01 -4.96 1.82
C GLY A 48 -3.14 -3.99 2.61
N THR A 49 -2.82 -2.85 2.02
CA THR A 49 -2.09 -1.77 2.68
C THR A 49 -2.69 -0.41 2.36
N ALA A 50 -2.62 0.52 3.31
CA ALA A 50 -2.95 1.92 3.12
C ALA A 50 -1.69 2.75 3.43
N GLN A 51 -1.31 3.61 2.51
CA GLN A 51 -0.15 4.48 2.66
C GLN A 51 -0.57 5.89 3.02
N TYR A 52 0.19 6.47 3.94
CA TYR A 52 0.07 7.86 4.37
C TYR A 52 1.44 8.50 4.32
N ASP A 53 1.50 9.76 3.92
CA ASP A 53 2.72 10.54 3.89
C ASP A 53 2.47 11.90 4.56
N VAL A 54 3.47 12.43 5.26
CA VAL A 54 3.41 13.78 5.79
C VAL A 54 3.68 14.78 4.65
N ILE A 55 2.86 15.82 4.53
CA ILE A 55 2.97 16.78 3.42
C ILE A 55 3.84 18.00 3.74
N ASN A 56 4.21 18.18 5.02
CA ASN A 56 4.99 19.31 5.55
C ASN A 56 6.22 18.83 6.37
N GLU A 57 6.88 17.78 5.87
CA GLU A 57 8.00 17.13 6.56
C GLU A 57 9.14 18.10 6.87
N GLN A 58 9.41 19.07 5.99
CA GLN A 58 10.49 20.02 6.17
C GLN A 58 10.26 20.94 7.38
N GLU A 59 9.00 21.30 7.62
CA GLU A 59 8.56 22.14 8.73
C GLU A 59 8.51 21.35 10.04
N CYS A 60 7.91 20.16 10.05
CA CYS A 60 7.60 19.42 11.27
C CYS A 60 8.61 18.30 11.62
N GLY A 61 9.30 17.74 10.63
CA GLY A 61 10.05 16.48 10.74
C GLY A 61 11.44 16.62 11.38
N ARG A 62 12.17 15.52 11.52
CA ARG A 62 13.58 15.59 11.93
C ARG A 62 14.46 16.04 10.77
N ILE A 63 15.24 17.11 10.96
CA ILE A 63 16.27 17.53 10.01
C ILE A 63 17.48 16.60 10.12
N VAL A 64 17.87 16.00 9.00
CA VAL A 64 19.09 15.22 8.86
C VAL A 64 20.27 16.20 8.75
N PRO A 65 21.21 16.24 9.72
CA PRO A 65 22.26 17.26 9.73
C PRO A 65 23.15 17.24 8.48
N ALA A 66 23.38 16.06 7.91
CA ALA A 66 24.23 15.90 6.74
C ALA A 66 23.66 16.55 5.46
N THR A 67 22.33 16.61 5.34
CA THR A 67 21.65 17.12 4.13
C THR A 67 20.92 18.44 4.36
N GLY A 68 20.68 18.81 5.62
CA GLY A 68 19.85 19.96 5.99
C GLY A 68 18.36 19.80 5.64
N ARG A 69 17.94 18.62 5.19
CA ARG A 69 16.56 18.30 4.80
C ARG A 69 15.90 17.42 5.85
N ALA A 70 14.59 17.52 5.97
CA ALA A 70 13.82 16.52 6.68
C ALA A 70 13.89 15.17 5.95
N GLY A 71 13.94 14.08 6.71
CA GLY A 71 13.69 12.75 6.17
C GLY A 71 12.22 12.60 5.78
N ARG A 72 11.94 11.71 4.83
CA ARG A 72 10.57 11.33 4.47
C ARG A 72 9.89 10.68 5.68
N ILE A 73 8.67 11.06 5.98
CA ILE A 73 7.82 10.51 7.04
C ILE A 73 6.62 9.85 6.36
N THR A 74 6.65 8.52 6.33
CA THR A 74 5.67 7.70 5.66
C THR A 74 5.22 6.57 6.59
N SER A 75 3.96 6.16 6.48
CA SER A 75 3.42 5.01 7.21
C SER A 75 2.64 4.13 6.27
N LYS A 76 2.85 2.81 6.37
CA LYS A 76 2.09 1.80 5.63
C LYS A 76 1.31 0.96 6.63
N GLU A 77 0.01 1.19 6.69
CA GLU A 77 -0.89 0.50 7.59
C GLU A 77 -1.50 -0.73 6.92
N GLU A 78 -1.59 -1.82 7.68
CA GLU A 78 -2.29 -3.02 7.21
C GLU A 78 -3.78 -2.72 7.04
N VAL A 79 -4.33 -3.12 5.89
CA VAL A 79 -5.76 -3.15 5.64
C VAL A 79 -6.23 -4.59 5.77
N LYS A 80 -7.08 -4.86 6.76
CA LYS A 80 -7.65 -6.18 6.99
C LYS A 80 -8.65 -6.51 5.88
N LEU A 81 -8.18 -7.25 4.88
CA LEU A 81 -8.99 -7.75 3.78
C LEU A 81 -9.75 -9.02 4.22
N GLN A 82 -11.05 -9.03 3.96
CA GLN A 82 -11.94 -10.16 4.11
C GLN A 82 -12.22 -10.74 2.73
N LYS A 83 -12.04 -12.05 2.58
CA LYS A 83 -12.38 -12.76 1.35
C LYS A 83 -13.90 -12.86 1.22
N VAL A 84 -14.45 -12.28 0.16
CA VAL A 84 -15.90 -12.30 -0.14
C VAL A 84 -16.24 -13.42 -1.13
N SER A 85 -15.35 -13.67 -2.09
CA SER A 85 -15.41 -14.80 -3.02
C SER A 85 -13.99 -15.23 -3.38
N ASP A 86 -13.84 -16.25 -4.24
CA ASP A 86 -12.52 -16.68 -4.71
C ASP A 86 -11.70 -15.59 -5.40
N ASN A 87 -12.38 -14.58 -5.94
CA ASN A 87 -11.80 -13.54 -6.78
C ASN A 87 -12.02 -12.14 -6.22
N GLU A 88 -12.61 -12.00 -5.02
CA GLU A 88 -12.96 -10.69 -4.47
C GLU A 88 -12.68 -10.60 -2.97
N TYR A 89 -12.02 -9.51 -2.59
CA TYR A 89 -11.68 -9.18 -1.21
C TYR A 89 -12.14 -7.76 -0.89
N ARG A 90 -12.57 -7.54 0.36
CA ARG A 90 -13.03 -6.23 0.84
C ARG A 90 -12.39 -5.87 2.17
N GLY A 91 -12.03 -4.61 2.35
CA GLY A 91 -11.54 -4.08 3.62
C GLY A 91 -12.02 -2.66 3.85
N THR A 92 -11.65 -2.09 4.99
CA THR A 92 -11.92 -0.68 5.29
C THR A 92 -10.61 0.09 5.39
N VAL A 93 -10.54 1.20 4.66
CA VAL A 93 -9.46 2.18 4.73
C VAL A 93 -10.02 3.45 5.36
N TYR A 94 -9.26 4.09 6.24
CA TYR A 94 -9.64 5.38 6.82
C TYR A 94 -8.67 6.45 6.34
N LEU A 95 -9.15 7.46 5.61
CA LEU A 95 -8.25 8.50 5.09
C LEU A 95 -7.56 9.30 6.20
N ASP A 96 -8.22 9.40 7.37
CA ASP A 96 -7.78 10.09 8.58
C ASP A 96 -7.25 9.12 9.65
N LEU A 97 -6.69 7.97 9.24
CA LEU A 97 -6.16 6.94 10.15
C LEU A 97 -4.95 7.45 10.95
N MET A 98 -4.09 8.25 10.34
CA MET A 98 -2.89 8.79 10.98
C MET A 98 -3.23 10.06 11.76
N GLN A 99 -2.61 10.22 12.93
CA GLN A 99 -2.84 11.37 13.80
C GLN A 99 -1.91 12.52 13.44
N ASP A 100 -2.46 13.71 13.20
CA ASP A 100 -1.66 14.93 13.15
C ASP A 100 -1.13 15.27 14.55
N GLU A 101 0.19 15.33 14.72
CA GLU A 101 0.84 15.65 16.00
C GLU A 101 2.23 16.27 15.76
N ASP A 102 2.73 17.00 16.77
CA ASP A 102 4.11 17.48 16.79
C ASP A 102 5.04 16.40 17.35
N TYR A 103 5.54 15.56 16.45
CA TYR A 103 6.41 14.43 16.80
C TYR A 103 7.85 14.82 17.16
N TYR A 104 8.33 15.96 16.65
CA TYR A 104 9.74 16.35 16.76
C TYR A 104 9.96 17.70 17.46
N GLY A 105 8.91 18.31 18.02
CA GLY A 105 8.95 19.61 18.69
C GLY A 105 9.19 20.79 17.74
N ARG A 106 8.83 20.64 16.46
CA ARG A 106 9.04 21.65 15.40
C ARG A 106 7.74 22.17 14.79
N GLY A 107 6.61 21.65 15.24
CA GLY A 107 5.28 21.93 14.70
C GLY A 107 4.54 20.65 14.33
N VAL A 108 3.24 20.78 14.07
CA VAL A 108 2.37 19.64 13.76
C VAL A 108 2.72 19.06 12.39
N CYS A 109 3.01 17.76 12.34
CA CYS A 109 3.07 17.00 11.09
C CYS A 109 1.67 16.71 10.59
N GLN A 110 1.40 17.11 9.35
CA GLN A 110 0.13 16.95 8.67
C GLN A 110 0.18 15.69 7.81
N TRP A 111 -0.55 14.66 8.22
CA TRP A 111 -0.68 13.42 7.48
C TRP A 111 -1.70 13.55 6.38
N LYS A 112 -1.40 12.89 5.26
CA LYS A 112 -2.35 12.74 4.15
C LYS A 112 -2.34 11.29 3.68
N PHE A 113 -3.53 10.76 3.42
CA PHE A 113 -3.67 9.50 2.69
C PHE A 113 -3.10 9.65 1.28
N SER A 114 -2.19 8.75 0.92
CA SER A 114 -1.51 8.74 -0.38
C SER A 114 -2.11 7.73 -1.34
N GLY A 115 -2.65 6.62 -0.82
CA GLY A 115 -3.28 5.59 -1.63
C GLY A 115 -3.35 4.25 -0.90
N ALA A 116 -3.94 3.26 -1.56
CA ALA A 116 -4.06 1.91 -1.02
C ALA A 116 -3.52 0.89 -2.03
N GLY A 117 -2.98 -0.21 -1.53
CA GLY A 117 -2.42 -1.25 -2.36
C GLY A 117 -2.75 -2.65 -1.89
N ALA A 118 -2.35 -3.60 -2.72
CA ALA A 118 -2.45 -5.01 -2.41
C ALA A 118 -1.16 -5.73 -2.81
N MET A 119 -0.79 -6.73 -2.02
CA MET A 119 0.26 -7.68 -2.33
C MET A 119 -0.30 -9.09 -2.29
N LEU A 120 -0.09 -9.83 -3.37
CA LEU A 120 -0.56 -11.20 -3.52
C LEU A 120 0.61 -12.15 -3.71
N LYS A 121 0.53 -13.32 -3.06
CA LYS A 121 1.41 -14.47 -3.24
C LYS A 121 0.56 -15.74 -3.39
N ALA A 122 1.00 -16.64 -4.26
CA ALA A 122 0.27 -17.86 -4.59
C ALA A 122 0.02 -18.73 -3.36
N THR A 123 1.09 -19.06 -2.62
CA THR A 123 0.99 -19.84 -1.37
C THR A 123 1.39 -19.04 -0.15
N GLY A 124 2.14 -17.94 -0.34
CA GLY A 124 2.73 -17.16 0.74
C GLY A 124 4.14 -17.64 1.11
N ALA A 125 4.72 -18.57 0.35
CA ALA A 125 6.07 -19.05 0.59
C ALA A 125 7.13 -17.97 0.30
N ASP A 126 8.28 -18.10 0.95
CA ASP A 126 9.44 -17.26 0.71
C ASP A 126 9.96 -17.47 -0.72
N GLY A 127 10.44 -16.39 -1.35
CA GLY A 127 10.94 -16.43 -2.72
C GLY A 127 9.87 -16.44 -3.82
N GLU A 128 8.58 -16.56 -3.49
CA GLU A 128 7.49 -16.40 -4.48
C GLU A 128 7.41 -14.97 -5.03
N THR A 129 6.90 -14.85 -6.26
CA THR A 129 6.60 -13.56 -6.86
C THR A 129 5.59 -12.82 -6.01
N ARG A 130 5.84 -11.53 -5.78
CA ARG A 130 4.93 -10.60 -5.11
C ARG A 130 4.25 -9.76 -6.18
N PHE A 131 2.99 -10.03 -6.44
CA PHE A 131 2.17 -9.21 -7.34
C PHE A 131 1.64 -8.01 -6.56
N LEU A 132 1.97 -6.82 -7.02
CA LEU A 132 1.76 -5.56 -6.34
C LEU A 132 0.89 -4.65 -7.19
N SER A 133 -0.22 -4.17 -6.62
CA SER A 133 -1.07 -3.16 -7.24
C SER A 133 -1.27 -2.01 -6.25
N PHE A 134 -1.36 -0.77 -6.75
CA PHE A 134 -1.55 0.41 -5.92
C PHE A 134 -2.45 1.44 -6.63
N ILE A 135 -3.49 1.91 -5.92
CA ILE A 135 -4.37 2.97 -6.37
C ILE A 135 -4.08 4.26 -5.60
N GLU A 136 -3.73 5.31 -6.34
CA GLU A 136 -3.44 6.64 -5.79
C GLU A 136 -4.68 7.29 -5.17
N ALA A 137 -4.47 8.12 -4.13
CA ALA A 137 -5.54 8.75 -3.36
C ALA A 137 -6.56 9.50 -4.23
N ASP A 138 -6.10 10.22 -5.25
CA ASP A 138 -6.97 11.00 -6.13
C ASP A 138 -7.97 10.11 -6.89
N ARG A 139 -7.55 8.92 -7.34
CA ARG A 139 -8.43 7.94 -8.00
C ARG A 139 -9.31 7.22 -6.98
N PHE A 140 -8.72 6.84 -5.85
CA PHE A 140 -9.38 6.15 -4.75
C PHE A 140 -10.59 6.95 -4.22
N VAL A 141 -10.40 8.23 -3.92
CA VAL A 141 -11.45 9.10 -3.35
C VAL A 141 -12.55 9.40 -4.37
N LYS A 142 -12.21 9.47 -5.67
CA LYS A 142 -13.20 9.64 -6.75
C LYS A 142 -14.03 8.39 -7.02
N GLY A 143 -13.67 7.24 -6.43
CA GLY A 143 -14.30 5.96 -6.72
C GLY A 143 -13.94 5.42 -8.11
N GLU A 144 -12.79 5.83 -8.66
CA GLU A 144 -12.24 5.25 -9.87
C GLU A 144 -11.61 3.89 -9.57
N THR A 145 -11.34 3.12 -10.63
CA THR A 145 -10.69 1.81 -10.54
C THR A 145 -9.25 1.89 -11.03
N GLU A 146 -8.34 1.14 -10.42
CA GLU A 146 -6.98 0.90 -10.88
C GLU A 146 -6.86 -0.57 -11.27
N THR A 147 -6.51 -0.87 -12.52
CA THR A 147 -6.32 -2.25 -12.98
C THR A 147 -4.90 -2.43 -13.46
N GLN A 148 -4.24 -3.46 -12.94
CA GLN A 148 -2.90 -3.87 -13.35
C GLN A 148 -2.98 -5.28 -13.92
N HIS A 149 -2.24 -5.52 -15.01
CA HIS A 149 -2.16 -6.79 -15.71
C HIS A 149 -0.83 -7.46 -15.44
N TYR A 150 -0.83 -8.78 -15.31
CA TYR A 150 0.33 -9.59 -14.93
C TYR A 150 0.45 -10.80 -15.84
N ALA A 151 1.68 -11.17 -16.20
CA ALA A 151 1.90 -12.36 -17.02
C ALA A 151 1.85 -13.64 -16.19
N ASP A 152 1.10 -14.64 -16.66
CA ASP A 152 0.94 -15.92 -15.97
C ASP A 152 2.27 -16.63 -15.71
N MET A 153 3.27 -16.40 -16.58
CA MET A 153 4.58 -17.03 -16.47
C MET A 153 5.33 -16.68 -15.18
N GLY A 154 5.01 -15.53 -14.56
CA GLY A 154 5.58 -15.12 -13.28
C GLY A 154 4.92 -15.80 -12.08
N TYR A 155 3.84 -16.55 -12.30
CA TYR A 155 3.10 -17.27 -11.27
C TYR A 155 3.52 -18.76 -11.19
N PRO A 156 3.72 -19.33 -9.98
CA PRO A 156 3.71 -18.65 -8.68
C PRO A 156 5.04 -17.93 -8.37
N ARG A 157 6.09 -18.18 -9.18
CA ARG A 157 7.45 -17.72 -8.91
C ARG A 157 8.23 -17.44 -10.19
N GLU A 158 8.83 -16.26 -10.23
CA GLU A 158 9.81 -15.83 -11.22
C GLU A 158 11.20 -16.42 -10.94
N SER A 159 12.11 -16.23 -11.91
CA SER A 159 13.50 -16.67 -11.76
C SER A 159 14.26 -16.01 -10.60
N MET A 160 13.82 -14.83 -10.15
CA MET A 160 14.40 -14.07 -9.04
C MET A 160 13.53 -14.21 -7.79
N ASP A 161 14.16 -14.49 -6.66
CA ASP A 161 13.48 -14.63 -5.37
C ASP A 161 12.82 -13.32 -4.94
N ASP A 162 11.59 -13.43 -4.45
CA ASP A 162 10.75 -12.32 -3.98
C ASP A 162 10.62 -11.18 -5.02
N TYR A 163 10.61 -11.55 -6.30
CA TYR A 163 10.42 -10.64 -7.42
C TYR A 163 9.18 -9.77 -7.19
N ALA A 164 9.36 -8.46 -7.26
CA ALA A 164 8.28 -7.48 -7.16
C ALA A 164 7.72 -7.24 -8.55
N ASP A 165 6.59 -7.86 -8.85
CA ASP A 165 5.87 -7.65 -10.10
C ASP A 165 4.82 -6.56 -9.88
N TYR A 166 4.96 -5.44 -10.58
CA TYR A 166 4.01 -4.32 -10.52
C TYR A 166 2.95 -4.39 -11.62
N GLY A 167 3.10 -5.33 -12.56
CA GLY A 167 2.25 -5.43 -13.73
C GLY A 167 2.44 -4.27 -14.71
N GLU A 168 1.54 -4.21 -15.68
CA GLU A 168 1.39 -3.09 -16.62
C GLU A 168 -0.07 -2.61 -16.61
N ASP A 169 -0.26 -1.32 -16.88
CA ASP A 169 -1.58 -0.67 -16.90
C ASP A 169 -2.47 -1.16 -18.05
N ALA A 170 -1.86 -1.75 -19.08
CA ALA A 170 -2.56 -2.32 -20.22
C ALA A 170 -1.83 -3.56 -20.77
N PRO A 171 -2.56 -4.53 -21.38
CA PRO A 171 -1.97 -5.70 -22.03
C PRO A 171 -0.91 -5.35 -23.10
N GLU A 172 -1.00 -4.17 -23.72
CA GLU A 172 -0.05 -3.69 -24.72
C GLU A 172 1.37 -3.51 -24.17
N GLY A 173 1.52 -3.30 -22.85
CA GLY A 173 2.82 -3.28 -22.16
C GLY A 173 3.58 -4.60 -22.25
N PHE A 174 2.86 -5.71 -22.46
CA PHE A 174 3.45 -7.03 -22.66
C PHE A 174 3.79 -7.31 -24.12
N LYS A 175 4.80 -8.18 -24.31
CA LYS A 175 5.12 -8.75 -25.62
C LYS A 175 3.88 -9.48 -26.19
N PRO A 176 3.63 -9.41 -27.51
CA PRO A 176 2.43 -9.98 -28.13
C PRO A 176 2.13 -11.42 -27.74
N GLU A 177 3.16 -12.26 -27.55
CA GLU A 177 3.01 -13.67 -27.23
C GLU A 177 2.50 -13.94 -25.80
N LEU A 178 2.55 -12.93 -24.92
CA LEU A 178 2.11 -13.02 -23.52
C LEU A 178 0.69 -12.45 -23.32
N ARG A 179 0.16 -11.68 -24.27
CA ARG A 179 -1.10 -10.93 -24.10
C ARG A 179 -2.34 -11.81 -23.92
N GLU A 180 -2.28 -13.06 -24.36
CA GLU A 180 -3.35 -14.06 -24.18
C GLU A 180 -3.22 -14.85 -22.87
N LYS A 181 -2.18 -14.60 -22.08
CA LYS A 181 -1.85 -15.30 -20.82
C LYS A 181 -1.56 -14.30 -19.72
N LEU A 182 -2.54 -13.43 -19.52
CA LEU A 182 -2.51 -12.42 -18.48
C LEU A 182 -3.66 -12.66 -17.52
N PHE A 183 -3.40 -12.39 -16.26
CA PHE A 183 -4.43 -12.15 -15.26
C PHE A 183 -4.40 -10.67 -14.85
N SER A 184 -5.43 -10.20 -14.15
CA SER A 184 -5.46 -8.82 -13.68
C SER A 184 -5.92 -8.69 -12.25
N ILE A 185 -5.43 -7.63 -11.60
CA ILE A 185 -5.89 -7.21 -10.27
C ILE A 185 -6.48 -5.82 -10.42
N THR A 186 -7.73 -5.66 -9.99
CA THR A 186 -8.44 -4.38 -9.99
C THR A 186 -8.67 -3.92 -8.56
N LEU A 187 -8.22 -2.71 -8.26
CA LEU A 187 -8.46 -2.01 -7.00
C LEU A 187 -9.51 -0.91 -7.21
N ALA A 188 -10.41 -0.77 -6.24
CA ALA A 188 -11.43 0.27 -6.25
C ALA A 188 -11.79 0.67 -4.82
N ALA A 189 -12.44 1.82 -4.69
CA ALA A 189 -12.98 2.25 -3.41
C ALA A 189 -14.34 2.92 -3.55
N LYS A 190 -15.09 2.90 -2.46
CA LYS A 190 -16.32 3.68 -2.30
C LYS A 190 -16.40 4.20 -0.88
N GLU A 191 -16.92 5.41 -0.70
CA GLU A 191 -17.20 5.95 0.63
C GLU A 191 -18.11 4.98 1.40
N ALA A 192 -17.76 4.66 2.65
CA ALA A 192 -18.56 3.77 3.46
C ALA A 192 -19.84 4.50 3.88
N GLN A 193 -20.99 3.90 3.62
CA GLN A 193 -22.26 4.43 4.11
C GLN A 193 -22.30 4.30 5.65
N PRO A 194 -22.77 5.34 6.37
CA PRO A 194 -22.93 5.30 7.82
C PRO A 194 -23.98 4.28 8.30
#